data_AF-A0A1V5A942-F1
#
_entry.id   AF-A0A1V5A942-F1
#
_cell.length_a   1.000
_cell.length_b   1.000
_cell.length_c   1.000
_cell.angle_alpha   90.00
_cell.angle_beta   90.00
_cell.angle_gamma   90.00
#
_symmetry.space_group_name_H-M   'P 1'
#
loop_
_entity.id
_entity.type
_entity.pdbx_description
1 polymer ?
#
loop_
_entity_poly.entity_id
_entity_poly.type
_entity_poly.pdbx_seq_one_letter_code
_entity_poly.pdbx_strand_id
1 'polypeptide(L)'
;MILLTCALFMVAAAGCMVPSTSTTTPPGTAAGTGAHQTGDAVFLSLYDTAQSDIESALERMNRHFPVGAATRGAPYLAGELRSSALELRALADTSHTSMIRIESFQEKENEVGRNEYLKYLSAIRKVAGNTADAAAAEMDLQFGLAQNYAESARNALKDAVETGETEHRDLLRETGVSLDDYILKMREKRV
;
A
#
# COMPACT_ATOMS: atom_id res chain seq x y z
N MET A 1 59.05 -14.86 -13.19
CA MET A 1 57.79 -15.33 -12.59
C MET A 1 56.84 -15.69 -13.72
N ILE A 2 56.05 -16.73 -13.49
CA ILE A 2 55.40 -17.62 -14.45
C ILE A 2 54.38 -16.89 -15.36
N LEU A 3 54.52 -17.06 -16.68
CA LEU A 3 53.44 -16.93 -17.65
C LEU A 3 52.49 -18.13 -17.50
N LEU A 4 51.18 -17.92 -17.51
CA LEU A 4 50.25 -19.00 -17.86
C LEU A 4 49.16 -18.51 -18.82
N THR A 5 49.24 -19.11 -19.99
CA THR A 5 48.50 -19.01 -21.25
C THR A 5 47.04 -19.45 -21.18
N CYS A 6 46.21 -18.81 -22.02
CA CYS A 6 44.91 -19.30 -22.47
C CYS A 6 45.00 -20.72 -23.06
N ALA A 7 44.01 -21.57 -22.77
CA ALA A 7 43.80 -22.82 -23.51
C ALA A 7 42.29 -23.04 -23.76
N LEU A 8 41.89 -22.77 -25.00
CA LEU A 8 40.70 -23.33 -25.63
C LEU A 8 40.84 -24.85 -25.73
N PHE A 9 39.81 -25.61 -25.35
CA PHE A 9 39.69 -27.01 -25.74
C PHE A 9 38.63 -27.13 -26.84
N MET A 10 39.11 -27.24 -28.08
CA MET A 10 38.40 -27.90 -29.17
C MET A 10 38.75 -29.39 -29.10
N VAL A 11 37.73 -30.24 -29.00
CA VAL A 11 37.87 -31.66 -29.35
C VAL A 11 36.80 -31.98 -30.37
N ALA A 12 37.22 -32.10 -31.62
CA ALA A 12 36.50 -32.81 -32.66
C ALA A 12 37.10 -34.22 -32.76
N ALA A 13 36.26 -35.24 -32.62
CA ALA A 13 36.57 -36.58 -33.11
C ALA A 13 35.28 -37.17 -33.68
N ALA A 14 35.31 -37.42 -34.99
CA ALA A 14 34.27 -38.10 -35.73
C ALA A 14 34.42 -39.62 -35.59
N GLY A 15 33.28 -40.33 -35.54
CA GLY A 15 33.13 -41.67 -36.10
C GLY A 15 33.20 -42.84 -35.12
N CYS A 16 32.03 -43.38 -34.75
CA CYS A 16 31.69 -44.79 -34.98
C CYS A 16 30.15 -44.93 -34.90
N MET A 17 29.51 -45.17 -36.04
CA MET A 17 28.10 -45.56 -36.13
C MET A 17 27.94 -46.99 -35.59
N VAL A 18 26.92 -47.21 -34.74
CA VAL A 18 26.32 -48.53 -34.49
C VAL A 18 24.79 -48.33 -34.44
N PRO A 19 23.97 -49.17 -35.10
CA PRO A 19 22.54 -48.92 -35.29
C PRO A 19 21.63 -49.51 -34.19
N SER A 20 20.48 -48.85 -34.02
CA SER A 20 19.20 -49.32 -33.42
C SER A 20 19.20 -49.51 -31.88
N THR A 21 18.21 -49.03 -31.13
CA THR A 21 16.77 -49.28 -31.30
C THR A 21 15.89 -48.11 -30.85
N SER A 22 14.77 -47.95 -31.55
CA SER A 22 13.67 -47.04 -31.25
C SER A 22 13.17 -47.18 -29.81
N THR A 23 13.15 -46.08 -29.06
CA THR A 23 12.21 -45.92 -27.94
C THR A 23 11.63 -44.51 -28.05
N THR A 24 10.48 -44.40 -28.70
CA THR A 24 9.65 -43.20 -28.68
C THR A 24 9.15 -42.98 -27.25
N THR A 25 9.79 -42.08 -26.52
CA THR A 25 9.24 -41.45 -25.32
C THR A 25 8.01 -40.62 -25.73
N PRO A 26 6.88 -40.64 -25.01
CA PRO A 26 5.73 -39.81 -25.33
C PRO A 26 6.13 -38.33 -25.32
N PRO A 27 5.46 -37.45 -26.10
CA PRO A 27 5.72 -36.02 -26.03
C PRO A 27 5.45 -35.55 -24.61
N GLY A 28 6.51 -35.27 -23.87
CA GLY A 28 6.43 -34.58 -22.60
C GLY A 28 5.81 -33.22 -22.88
N THR A 29 4.67 -32.96 -22.25
CA THR A 29 4.10 -31.63 -22.11
C THR A 29 5.24 -30.70 -21.75
N ALA A 30 5.62 -29.82 -22.66
CA ALA A 30 6.40 -28.65 -22.30
C ALA A 30 5.51 -27.89 -21.32
N ALA A 31 5.70 -28.14 -20.02
CA ALA A 31 5.26 -27.23 -18.99
C ALA A 31 5.99 -25.94 -19.32
N GLY A 32 5.29 -25.04 -19.97
CA GLY A 32 5.77 -23.69 -20.22
C GLY A 32 6.18 -23.14 -18.87
N THR A 33 7.49 -23.06 -18.66
CA THR A 33 8.11 -22.18 -17.69
C THR A 33 7.89 -20.75 -18.16
N GLY A 34 6.62 -20.34 -18.29
CA GLY A 34 6.28 -18.96 -18.08
C GLY A 34 6.62 -18.71 -16.63
N ALA A 35 7.64 -17.89 -16.38
CA ALA A 35 8.01 -17.46 -15.05
C ALA A 35 6.75 -16.92 -14.35
N HIS A 36 6.07 -17.78 -13.59
CA HIS A 36 5.10 -17.33 -12.62
C HIS A 36 5.93 -16.54 -11.63
N GLN A 37 5.79 -15.21 -11.65
CA GLN A 37 6.17 -14.43 -10.49
C GLN A 37 5.44 -15.08 -9.31
N THR A 38 6.22 -15.56 -8.35
CA THR A 38 5.68 -16.13 -7.13
C THR A 38 4.85 -15.04 -6.44
N GLY A 39 3.82 -15.41 -5.67
CA GLY A 39 3.03 -14.41 -4.96
C GLY A 39 3.88 -13.52 -4.04
N ASP A 40 5.04 -14.01 -3.60
CA ASP A 40 6.06 -13.24 -2.89
C ASP A 40 6.57 -12.04 -3.70
N ALA A 41 7.02 -12.25 -4.93
CA ALA A 41 7.53 -11.18 -5.79
C ALA A 41 6.44 -10.16 -6.16
N VAL A 42 5.22 -10.65 -6.41
CA VAL A 42 4.05 -9.78 -6.68
C VAL A 42 3.70 -8.97 -5.43
N PHE A 43 3.70 -9.58 -4.25
CA PHE A 43 3.43 -8.91 -2.99
C PHE A 43 4.44 -7.80 -2.72
N LEU A 44 5.75 -8.10 -2.75
CA LEU A 44 6.79 -7.10 -2.47
C LEU A 44 6.70 -5.91 -3.44
N SER A 45 6.50 -6.16 -4.73
CA SER A 45 6.36 -5.09 -5.72
C SER A 45 5.12 -4.21 -5.49
N LEU A 46 3.98 -4.80 -5.13
CA LEU A 46 2.76 -4.05 -4.83
C LEU A 46 2.87 -3.32 -3.49
N TYR A 47 3.54 -3.93 -2.52
CA TYR A 47 3.74 -3.37 -1.19
C TYR A 47 4.56 -2.08 -1.24
N ASP A 48 5.72 -2.09 -1.89
CA ASP A 48 6.59 -0.90 -1.99
C ASP A 48 5.86 0.27 -2.66
N THR A 49 5.13 -0.01 -3.75
CA THR A 49 4.35 1.01 -4.46
C THR A 49 3.22 1.55 -3.58
N ALA A 50 2.45 0.65 -2.96
CA ALA A 50 1.33 1.03 -2.12
C ALA A 50 1.77 1.85 -0.89
N GLN A 51 2.91 1.50 -0.28
CA GLN A 51 3.46 2.26 0.85
C GLN A 51 3.73 3.70 0.45
N SER A 52 4.54 3.91 -0.60
CA SER A 52 4.89 5.25 -1.08
C SER A 52 3.67 6.07 -1.49
N ASP A 53 2.69 5.46 -2.15
CA ASP A 53 1.48 6.15 -2.58
C ASP A 53 0.61 6.55 -1.37
N ILE A 54 0.46 5.66 -0.39
CA ILE A 54 -0.31 5.90 0.83
C ILE A 54 0.35 6.97 1.69
N GLU A 55 1.68 6.95 1.82
CA GLU A 55 2.45 8.00 2.49
C GLU A 55 2.16 9.37 1.88
N SER A 56 2.35 9.49 0.57
CA SER A 56 2.15 10.73 -0.17
C SER A 56 0.71 11.24 -0.07
N ALA A 57 -0.27 10.33 -0.06
CA ALA A 57 -1.68 10.67 0.09
C ALA A 57 -2.04 11.10 1.53
N LEU A 58 -1.46 10.45 2.55
CA LEU A 58 -1.59 10.85 3.96
C LEU A 58 -1.00 12.24 4.19
N GLU A 59 0.20 12.52 3.67
CA GLU A 59 0.82 13.85 3.73
C GLU A 59 -0.05 14.92 3.07
N ARG A 60 -0.62 14.63 1.88
CA ARG A 60 -1.57 15.52 1.21
C ARG A 60 -2.79 15.81 2.08
N MET A 61 -3.39 14.79 2.66
CA MET A 61 -4.55 14.96 3.55
C MET A 61 -4.19 15.77 4.80
N ASN A 62 -3.06 15.45 5.45
CA ASN A 62 -2.54 16.18 6.62
C ASN A 62 -2.35 17.67 6.35
N ARG A 63 -1.86 18.02 5.16
CA ARG A 63 -1.69 19.42 4.72
C ARG A 63 -3.00 20.20 4.56
N HIS A 64 -4.13 19.53 4.39
CA HIS A 64 -5.44 20.17 4.22
C HIS A 64 -6.28 20.25 5.50
N PHE A 65 -5.87 19.57 6.58
CA PHE A 65 -6.46 19.86 7.88
C PHE A 65 -6.19 21.32 8.30
N PRO A 66 -6.99 21.91 9.20
CA PRO A 66 -6.80 23.29 9.62
C PRO A 66 -5.39 23.60 10.15
N VAL A 67 -4.80 22.71 10.96
CA VAL A 67 -3.41 22.87 11.44
C VAL A 67 -2.42 22.82 10.28
N GLY A 68 -2.57 21.85 9.38
CA GLY A 68 -1.69 21.70 8.22
C GLY A 68 -1.77 22.88 7.24
N ALA A 69 -2.96 23.43 7.03
CA ALA A 69 -3.15 24.64 6.23
C ALA A 69 -2.45 25.85 6.89
N ALA A 70 -2.63 26.02 8.21
CA ALA A 70 -2.00 27.10 8.97
C ALA A 70 -0.46 27.03 8.94
N THR A 71 0.14 25.84 9.13
CA THR A 71 1.59 25.63 9.06
C THR A 71 2.17 26.02 7.71
N ARG A 72 1.41 25.87 6.63
CA ARG A 72 1.81 26.26 5.26
C ARG A 72 1.50 27.72 4.92
N GLY A 73 0.86 28.48 5.81
CA GLY A 73 0.38 29.82 5.52
C GLY A 73 -0.73 29.85 4.46
N ALA A 74 -1.51 28.78 4.34
CA ALA A 74 -2.61 28.65 3.39
C ALA A 74 -3.97 28.75 4.10
N PRO A 75 -5.02 29.26 3.42
CA PRO A 75 -6.38 29.22 3.96
C PRO A 75 -6.87 27.78 4.10
N TYR A 76 -7.59 27.49 5.18
CA TYR A 76 -8.28 26.21 5.33
C TYR A 76 -9.51 26.15 4.42
N LEU A 77 -9.63 25.07 3.65
CA LEU A 77 -10.75 24.78 2.78
C LEU A 77 -11.25 23.35 3.00
N ALA A 78 -12.44 23.19 3.58
CA ALA A 78 -13.05 21.88 3.81
C ALA A 78 -13.19 21.03 2.52
N GLY A 79 -13.39 21.69 1.38
CA GLY A 79 -13.42 21.00 0.08
C GLY A 79 -12.09 20.33 -0.30
N GLU A 80 -10.94 20.94 0.04
CA GLU A 80 -9.62 20.34 -0.23
C GLU A 80 -9.34 19.17 0.71
N LEU A 81 -9.72 19.31 1.99
CA LEU A 81 -9.65 18.21 2.95
C LEU A 81 -10.51 17.03 2.50
N ARG A 82 -11.76 17.29 2.07
CA ARG A 82 -12.65 16.27 1.52
C ARG A 82 -12.05 15.58 0.30
N SER A 83 -11.54 16.34 -0.67
CA SER A 83 -10.98 15.79 -1.91
C SER A 83 -9.79 14.88 -1.62
N SER A 84 -8.81 15.37 -0.85
CA SER A 84 -7.62 14.59 -0.51
C SER A 84 -7.92 13.35 0.35
N ALA A 85 -8.92 13.42 1.24
CA ALA A 85 -9.38 12.26 1.98
C ALA A 85 -10.08 11.22 1.07
N LEU A 86 -10.86 11.64 0.07
CA LEU A 86 -11.45 10.72 -0.90
C LEU A 86 -10.39 10.04 -1.79
N GLU A 87 -9.36 10.77 -2.19
CA GLU A 87 -8.21 10.21 -2.93
C GLU A 87 -7.49 9.14 -2.12
N LEU A 88 -7.16 9.42 -0.84
CA LEU A 88 -6.54 8.46 0.05
C LEU A 88 -7.42 7.21 0.25
N ARG A 89 -8.73 7.39 0.42
CA ARG A 89 -9.69 6.29 0.54
C ARG A 89 -9.68 5.40 -0.72
N ALA A 90 -9.72 6.01 -1.90
CA ALA A 90 -9.74 5.28 -3.17
C ALA A 90 -8.43 4.50 -3.40
N LEU A 91 -7.30 5.11 -3.04
CA LEU A 91 -5.99 4.48 -3.14
C LEU A 91 -5.86 3.29 -2.18
N ALA A 92 -6.31 3.44 -0.93
CA ALA A 92 -6.31 2.36 0.05
C ALA A 92 -7.18 1.18 -0.41
N ASP A 93 -8.36 1.47 -0.99
CA ASP A 93 -9.27 0.46 -1.52
C ASP A 93 -8.69 -0.28 -2.74
N THR A 94 -8.04 0.46 -3.66
CA THR A 94 -7.38 -0.09 -4.84
C THR A 94 -6.20 -0.98 -4.46
N SER A 95 -5.38 -0.54 -3.51
CA SER A 95 -4.23 -1.30 -2.99
C SER A 95 -4.71 -2.57 -2.28
N HIS A 96 -5.73 -2.45 -1.43
CA HIS A 96 -6.32 -3.58 -0.72
C HIS A 96 -6.87 -4.63 -1.70
N THR A 97 -7.61 -4.18 -2.73
CA THR A 97 -8.15 -5.03 -3.79
C THR A 97 -7.06 -5.75 -4.58
N SER A 98 -5.93 -5.10 -4.81
CA SER A 98 -4.80 -5.70 -5.52
C SER A 98 -4.12 -6.78 -4.68
N MET A 99 -3.93 -6.53 -3.39
CA MET A 99 -3.21 -7.43 -2.49
C MET A 99 -4.02 -8.64 -2.03
N ILE A 100 -5.34 -8.52 -1.92
CA ILE A 100 -6.19 -9.66 -1.54
C ILE A 100 -6.23 -10.74 -2.63
N ARG A 101 -5.98 -10.36 -3.90
CA ARG A 101 -5.94 -11.28 -5.05
C ARG A 101 -4.69 -12.15 -5.12
N ILE A 102 -3.71 -11.94 -4.23
CA ILE A 102 -2.51 -12.77 -4.16
C ILE A 102 -2.86 -14.05 -3.36
N GLU A 103 -2.88 -15.20 -4.03
CA GLU A 103 -3.42 -16.44 -3.48
C GLU A 103 -2.35 -17.44 -3.02
N SER A 104 -1.11 -17.37 -3.53
CA SER A 104 -0.09 -18.39 -3.29
C SER A 104 1.26 -17.76 -2.94
N PHE A 105 1.75 -18.04 -1.73
CA PHE A 105 3.05 -17.59 -1.22
C PHE A 105 3.97 -18.80 -1.01
N GLN A 106 5.24 -18.64 -1.36
CA GLN A 106 6.27 -19.62 -1.00
C GLN A 106 6.78 -19.37 0.41
N GLU A 107 6.88 -18.10 0.81
CA GLU A 107 7.32 -17.70 2.14
C GLU A 107 6.14 -17.32 3.01
N LYS A 108 5.99 -18.02 4.15
CA LYS A 108 4.88 -17.75 5.06
C LYS A 108 4.94 -16.34 5.66
N GLU A 109 6.14 -15.79 5.80
CA GLU A 109 6.38 -14.43 6.29
C GLU A 109 5.74 -13.37 5.38
N ASN A 110 5.89 -13.51 4.05
CA ASN A 110 5.26 -12.60 3.09
C ASN A 110 3.72 -12.70 3.12
N GLU A 111 3.16 -13.90 3.31
CA GLU A 111 1.73 -14.06 3.48
C GLU A 111 1.21 -13.35 4.74
N VAL A 112 1.96 -13.46 5.85
CA VAL A 112 1.65 -12.76 7.12
C VAL A 112 1.77 -11.26 6.91
N GLY A 113 2.87 -10.76 6.33
CA GLY A 113 3.07 -9.35 6.04
C GLY A 113 1.97 -8.77 5.15
N ARG A 114 1.55 -9.50 4.11
CA ARG A 114 0.39 -9.13 3.29
C ARG A 114 -0.88 -9.00 4.13
N ASN A 115 -1.16 -9.97 4.98
CA ASN A 115 -2.38 -9.97 5.80
C ASN A 115 -2.40 -8.83 6.83
N GLU A 116 -1.24 -8.49 7.40
CA GLU A 116 -1.10 -7.34 8.29
C GLU A 116 -1.31 -6.03 7.53
N TYR A 117 -0.71 -5.91 6.35
CA TYR A 117 -0.87 -4.71 5.54
C TYR A 117 -2.30 -4.54 4.99
N LEU A 118 -3.03 -5.62 4.71
CA LEU A 118 -4.47 -5.54 4.40
C LEU A 118 -5.29 -4.94 5.56
N LYS A 119 -4.97 -5.29 6.82
CA LYS A 119 -5.62 -4.68 7.99
C LYS A 119 -5.32 -3.19 8.07
N TYR A 120 -4.06 -2.82 7.85
CA TYR A 120 -3.62 -1.43 7.79
C TYR A 120 -4.39 -0.63 6.73
N LEU A 121 -4.44 -1.12 5.48
CA LEU A 121 -5.17 -0.47 4.39
C LEU A 121 -6.67 -0.31 4.69
N SER A 122 -7.27 -1.32 5.34
CA SER A 122 -8.67 -1.26 5.77
C SER A 122 -8.91 -0.17 6.82
N ALA A 123 -7.97 -0.01 7.77
CA ALA A 123 -8.03 1.07 8.76
C ALA A 123 -7.85 2.45 8.11
N ILE A 124 -6.86 2.63 7.23
CA ILE A 124 -6.65 3.87 6.46
C ILE A 124 -7.89 4.24 5.65
N ARG A 125 -8.52 3.27 4.97
CA ARG A 125 -9.76 3.49 4.22
C ARG A 125 -10.87 4.06 5.11
N LYS A 126 -11.00 3.58 6.35
CA LYS A 126 -11.98 4.09 7.33
C LYS A 126 -11.62 5.50 7.81
N VAL A 127 -10.35 5.75 8.16
CA VAL A 127 -9.87 7.09 8.56
C VAL A 127 -10.19 8.12 7.48
N ALA A 128 -9.80 7.81 6.24
CA ALA A 128 -9.98 8.69 5.10
C ALA A 128 -11.46 8.90 4.76
N GLY A 129 -12.27 7.83 4.77
CA GLY A 129 -13.72 7.92 4.55
C GLY A 129 -14.42 8.81 5.58
N ASN A 130 -14.18 8.55 6.87
CA ASN A 130 -14.77 9.35 7.94
C ASN A 130 -14.29 10.81 7.90
N THR A 131 -13.02 11.06 7.52
CA THR A 131 -12.51 12.43 7.35
C THR A 131 -13.21 13.15 6.19
N ALA A 132 -13.41 12.47 5.06
CA ALA A 132 -14.14 13.03 3.92
C ALA A 132 -15.60 13.36 4.28
N ASP A 133 -16.27 12.48 5.03
CA ASP A 133 -17.65 12.68 5.49
C ASP A 133 -17.72 13.82 6.51
N ALA A 134 -16.70 13.96 7.37
CA ALA A 134 -16.59 15.07 8.31
C ALA A 134 -16.45 16.42 7.60
N ALA A 135 -15.60 16.49 6.58
CA ALA A 135 -15.40 17.70 5.78
C ALA A 135 -16.65 18.03 4.94
N ALA A 136 -17.35 17.02 4.41
CA ALA A 136 -18.63 17.21 3.74
C ALA A 136 -19.69 17.82 4.67
N ALA A 137 -19.83 17.26 5.87
CA ALA A 137 -20.76 17.79 6.87
C ALA A 137 -20.41 19.22 7.31
N GLU A 138 -19.12 19.58 7.39
CA GLU A 138 -18.71 20.96 7.66
C GLU A 138 -19.14 21.91 6.53
N MET A 139 -18.96 21.52 5.27
CA MET A 139 -19.40 22.30 4.12
C MET A 139 -20.92 22.54 4.13
N ASP A 140 -21.68 21.58 4.63
CA ASP A 140 -23.14 21.67 4.81
C ASP A 140 -23.55 22.38 6.11
N LEU A 141 -22.59 22.97 6.85
CA LEU A 141 -22.78 23.65 8.14
C LEU A 141 -23.34 22.74 9.25
N GLN A 142 -23.23 21.42 9.09
CA GLN A 142 -23.67 20.41 10.06
C GLN A 142 -22.54 20.07 11.04
N PHE A 143 -22.07 21.05 11.81
CA PHE A 143 -20.85 20.92 12.64
C PHE A 143 -20.89 19.80 13.68
N GLY A 144 -22.07 19.50 14.25
CA GLY A 144 -22.22 18.35 15.15
C GLY A 144 -22.02 17.00 14.45
N LEU A 145 -22.48 16.88 13.20
CA LEU A 145 -22.26 15.68 12.39
C LEU A 145 -20.80 15.60 11.93
N ALA A 146 -20.20 16.73 11.54
CA ALA A 146 -18.77 16.83 11.21
C ALA A 146 -17.89 16.36 12.39
N GLN A 147 -18.22 16.78 13.61
CA GLN A 147 -17.54 16.32 14.82
C GLN A 147 -17.63 14.79 14.98
N ASN A 148 -18.83 14.21 14.87
CA ASN A 148 -19.03 12.77 15.03
C ASN A 148 -18.21 11.95 14.01
N TYR A 149 -18.16 12.39 12.76
CA TYR A 149 -17.36 11.75 11.73
C TYR A 149 -15.86 11.91 12.01
N ALA A 150 -15.40 13.08 12.45
CA ALA A 150 -14.02 13.29 12.83
C ALA A 150 -13.59 12.41 14.02
N GLU A 151 -14.45 12.25 15.03
CA GLU A 151 -14.22 11.33 16.16
C GLU A 151 -14.18 9.87 15.69
N SER A 152 -15.02 9.51 14.72
CA SER A 152 -15.00 8.17 14.09
C SER A 152 -13.72 7.94 13.29
N ALA A 153 -13.22 8.94 12.58
CA ALA A 153 -11.90 8.89 11.92
C ALA A 153 -10.78 8.72 12.95
N ARG A 154 -10.85 9.47 14.06
CA ARG A 154 -9.86 9.42 15.14
C ARG A 154 -9.80 8.06 15.82
N ASN A 155 -10.93 7.40 16.00
CA ASN A 155 -10.98 6.05 16.54
C ASN A 155 -10.43 5.01 15.55
N ALA A 156 -10.80 5.09 14.27
CA ALA A 156 -10.23 4.21 13.23
C ALA A 156 -8.70 4.36 13.08
N LEU A 157 -8.18 5.55 13.37
CA LEU A 157 -6.74 5.82 13.33
C LEU A 157 -5.98 5.05 14.43
N LYS A 158 -6.61 4.77 15.57
CA LYS A 158 -5.99 3.94 16.63
C LYS A 158 -5.69 2.54 16.09
N ASP A 159 -6.66 1.94 15.40
CA ASP A 159 -6.48 0.65 14.75
C ASP A 159 -5.33 0.69 13.74
N ALA A 160 -5.20 1.76 12.95
CA ALA A 160 -4.12 1.94 11.97
C ALA A 160 -2.73 2.09 12.61
N VAL A 161 -2.65 2.72 13.79
CA VAL A 161 -1.39 2.88 14.55
C VAL A 161 -0.98 1.59 15.24
N GLU A 162 -1.95 0.79 15.71
CA GLU A 162 -1.72 -0.51 16.34
C GLU A 162 -1.40 -1.61 15.32
N THR A 163 -1.96 -1.51 14.11
CA THR A 163 -1.67 -2.42 13.00
C THR A 163 -0.41 -2.01 12.26
N GLY A 164 0.74 -2.37 12.83
CA GLY A 164 1.98 -2.56 12.09
C GLY A 164 3.20 -1.74 12.53
N GLU A 165 4.37 -2.31 12.30
CA GLU A 165 5.63 -1.59 12.09
C GLU A 165 5.53 -0.81 10.78
N THR A 166 4.73 0.25 10.75
CA THR A 166 4.59 1.08 9.56
C THR A 166 5.56 2.25 9.63
N GLU A 167 6.31 2.46 8.55
CA GLU A 167 7.14 3.64 8.32
C GLU A 167 6.32 4.94 8.47
N HIS A 168 5.00 4.85 8.33
CA HIS A 168 4.05 5.96 8.45
C HIS A 168 3.68 6.34 9.89
N ARG A 169 4.25 5.72 10.93
CA ARG A 169 3.82 5.94 12.33
C ARG A 169 3.80 7.42 12.73
N ASP A 170 4.81 8.19 12.32
CA ASP A 170 4.88 9.61 12.66
C ASP A 170 3.81 10.41 11.91
N LEU A 171 3.60 10.13 10.61
CA LEU A 171 2.50 10.73 9.83
C LEU A 171 1.13 10.41 10.41
N LEU A 172 0.89 9.18 10.88
CA LEU A 172 -0.36 8.80 11.53
C LEU A 172 -0.54 9.53 12.86
N ARG A 173 0.54 9.77 13.62
CA ARG A 173 0.49 10.57 14.83
C ARG A 173 0.11 12.02 14.51
N GLU A 174 0.69 12.61 13.47
CA GLU A 174 0.34 13.95 12.99
C GLU A 174 -1.11 14.05 12.50
N THR A 175 -1.61 13.03 11.80
CA THR A 175 -3.03 12.92 11.44
C THR A 175 -3.90 12.91 12.71
N GLY A 176 -3.46 12.21 13.75
CA GLY A 176 -4.15 12.17 15.04
C GLY A 176 -4.27 13.55 15.68
N VAL A 177 -3.17 14.30 15.73
CA VAL A 177 -3.16 15.69 16.23
C VAL A 177 -4.06 16.59 15.39
N SER A 178 -4.01 16.43 14.06
CA SER A 178 -4.82 17.22 13.13
C SER A 178 -6.32 16.95 13.30
N LEU A 179 -6.70 15.69 13.53
CA LEU A 179 -8.07 15.30 13.84
C LEU A 179 -8.53 15.85 15.19
N ASP A 180 -7.68 15.80 16.22
CA ASP A 180 -8.00 16.33 17.56
C ASP A 180 -8.27 17.86 17.51
N ASP A 181 -7.45 18.63 16.77
CA ASP A 181 -7.71 20.06 16.51
C ASP A 181 -9.01 20.28 15.71
N TYR A 182 -9.23 19.48 14.67
CA TYR A 182 -10.44 19.58 13.85
C TYR A 182 -11.72 19.31 14.66
N ILE A 183 -11.71 18.29 15.53
CA ILE A 183 -12.82 17.97 16.46
C ILE A 183 -13.12 19.16 17.37
N LEU A 184 -12.08 19.78 17.95
CA LEU A 184 -12.24 20.96 18.81
C LEU A 184 -12.88 22.13 18.04
N LYS A 185 -12.40 22.42 16.84
CA LYS A 185 -12.97 23.47 15.98
C LYS A 185 -14.44 23.22 15.63
N MET A 186 -14.80 21.97 15.32
CA MET A 186 -16.21 21.63 15.03
C MET A 186 -17.09 21.79 16.26
N ARG A 187 -16.56 21.45 17.44
CA ARG A 187 -17.25 21.65 18.72
C ARG A 187 -17.49 23.13 19.02
N GLU A 188 -16.52 24.00 18.75
CA GLU A 188 -16.65 25.46 18.95
C GLU A 188 -17.69 26.07 18.02
N LYS A 189 -17.77 25.62 16.76
CA LYS A 189 -18.74 26.08 15.76
C LYS A 189 -20.18 25.60 16.01
N ARG A 190 -20.39 24.68 16.96
CA ARG A 190 -21.73 24.18 17.33
C ARG A 190 -22.55 25.20 18.15
N VAL A 191 -21.86 26.17 18.78
CA VAL A 191 -22.44 27.12 19.74
C VAL A 191 -23.18 28.25 19.05
#